data_AF-A0A846WJ01-F1
#
_entry.id   AF-A0A846WJ01-F1
#
_cell.length_a   1.000
_cell.length_b   1.000
_cell.length_c   1.000
_cell.angle_alpha   90.00
_cell.angle_beta   90.00
_cell.angle_gamma   90.00
#
_symmetry.space_group_name_H-M   'P 1'
#
loop_
_entity.id
_entity.type
_entity.pdbx_description
1 polymer ?
#
loop_
_entity_poly.entity_id
_entity_poly.type
_entity_poly.pdbx_seq_one_letter_code
_entity_poly.pdbx_strand_id
1 'polypeptide(L)'
;MAPDAERARVTVWWVITTVVLVIRLLATIAVILLAIGWAVAAIRDSMNNIFLWPAVGSAVALLISTYLYSYLRARYPRRNAWLP
;
A
#
# COMPACT_ATOMS: atom_id res chain seq x y z
N MET A 1 12.19 10.63 30.57
CA MET A 1 12.08 10.02 29.23
C MET A 1 12.63 11.02 28.23
N ALA A 2 13.71 10.70 27.53
CA ALA A 2 14.47 11.67 26.74
C ALA A 2 13.62 12.22 25.57
N PRO A 3 13.51 13.55 25.39
CA PRO A 3 12.72 14.20 24.34
C PRO A 3 13.18 13.82 22.91
N ASP A 4 14.35 13.22 22.79
CA ASP A 4 14.95 12.78 21.52
C ASP A 4 14.38 11.44 21.05
N ALA A 5 14.01 10.55 21.98
CA ALA A 5 13.43 9.25 21.64
C ALA A 5 12.01 9.39 21.07
N GLU A 6 11.22 10.32 21.59
CA GLU A 6 9.87 10.61 21.08
C GLU A 6 9.96 11.28 19.69
N ARG A 7 10.88 12.22 19.50
CA ARG A 7 11.15 12.82 18.18
C ARG A 7 11.58 11.79 17.15
N ALA A 8 12.52 10.90 17.51
CA ALA A 8 12.96 9.82 16.63
C ALA A 8 11.80 8.89 16.24
N ARG A 9 10.95 8.52 17.20
CA ARG A 9 9.76 7.68 16.96
C ARG A 9 8.77 8.35 16.00
N VAL A 10 8.50 9.63 16.19
CA VAL A 10 7.61 10.41 15.32
C VAL A 10 8.18 10.47 13.89
N THR A 11 9.48 10.78 13.74
CA THR A 11 10.12 10.83 12.43
C THR A 11 10.08 9.49 11.70
N VAL A 12 10.44 8.40 12.39
CA VAL A 12 10.37 7.03 11.83
C VAL A 12 8.95 6.70 11.37
N TRP A 13 7.95 7.09 12.17
CA TRP A 13 6.55 6.84 11.85
C TRP A 13 6.07 7.62 10.61
N TRP A 14 6.48 8.89 10.47
CA TRP A 14 6.20 9.68 9.27
C TRP A 14 6.84 9.06 8.02
N VAL A 15 8.10 8.64 8.12
CA VAL A 15 8.82 7.98 7.02
C VAL A 15 8.09 6.70 6.60
N ILE A 16 7.74 5.83 7.56
CA ILE A 16 6.99 4.60 7.27
C ILE A 16 5.66 4.92 6.58
N THR A 17 4.91 5.89 7.08
CA THR A 17 3.61 6.28 6.50
C THR A 17 3.77 6.76 5.05
N THR A 18 4.77 7.61 4.78
CA THR A 18 5.06 8.08 3.41
C THR A 18 5.45 6.92 2.50
N VAL A 19 6.33 6.03 2.94
CA VAL A 19 6.74 4.85 2.17
C VAL A 19 5.54 3.97 1.83
N VAL A 20 4.65 3.72 2.80
CA VAL A 20 3.43 2.93 2.59
C VAL A 20 2.52 3.58 1.55
N LEU A 21 2.36 4.90 1.59
CA LEU A 21 1.56 5.65 0.62
C LEU A 21 2.16 5.61 -0.79
N VAL A 22 3.48 5.77 -0.92
CA VAL A 22 4.18 5.68 -2.21
C VAL A 22 4.04 4.28 -2.79
N ILE A 23 4.29 3.23 -2.00
CA ILE A 23 4.10 1.84 -2.42
C ILE A 23 2.66 1.61 -2.85
N ARG A 24 1.68 2.15 -2.10
CA ARG A 24 0.26 2.02 -2.44
C ARG A 24 -0.05 2.61 -3.80
N LEU A 25 0.45 3.80 -4.08
CA LEU A 25 0.25 4.49 -5.34
C LEU A 25 0.85 3.68 -6.50
N LEU A 26 2.12 3.28 -6.38
CA LEU A 26 2.81 2.49 -7.40
C LEU A 26 2.13 1.14 -7.62
N ALA A 27 1.73 0.45 -6.56
CA ALA A 27 1.03 -0.83 -6.66
C ALA A 27 -0.35 -0.68 -7.30
N THR A 28 -1.07 0.42 -7.04
CA THR A 28 -2.35 0.73 -7.70
C THR A 28 -2.16 0.86 -9.21
N ILE A 29 -1.19 1.67 -9.62
CA ILE A 29 -0.88 1.90 -11.04
C ILE A 29 -0.44 0.59 -11.70
N ALA A 30 0.47 -0.15 -11.05
CA ALA A 30 0.97 -1.42 -11.55
C ALA A 30 -0.16 -2.46 -11.70
N VAL A 31 -1.04 -2.61 -10.72
CA VAL A 31 -2.21 -3.51 -10.82
C VAL A 31 -3.05 -3.16 -12.03
N ILE A 32 -3.36 -1.87 -12.26
CA ILE A 32 -4.21 -1.47 -13.38
C ILE A 32 -3.54 -1.84 -14.71
N LEU A 33 -2.28 -1.46 -14.89
CA LEU A 33 -1.54 -1.73 -16.13
C LEU A 33 -1.40 -3.23 -16.39
N LEU A 34 -1.07 -4.00 -15.36
CA LEU A 34 -0.87 -5.44 -15.45
C LEU A 34 -2.20 -6.18 -15.65
N ALA A 35 -3.30 -5.74 -15.04
CA ALA A 35 -4.62 -6.31 -15.26
C ALA A 35 -5.10 -6.07 -16.69
N ILE A 36 -4.88 -4.87 -17.25
CA ILE A 36 -5.21 -4.58 -18.65
C ILE A 36 -4.36 -5.43 -19.59
N GLY A 37 -3.04 -5.48 -19.39
CA GLY A 37 -2.13 -6.31 -20.18
C GLY A 37 -2.50 -7.79 -20.11
N TRP A 38 -2.84 -8.27 -18.91
CA TRP A 38 -3.32 -9.63 -18.70
C TRP A 38 -4.62 -9.89 -19.45
N ALA A 39 -5.63 -9.01 -19.35
CA ALA A 39 -6.93 -9.19 -20.00
C ALA A 39 -6.78 -9.26 -21.53
N VAL A 40 -5.97 -8.38 -22.12
CA VAL A 40 -5.69 -8.40 -23.57
C VAL A 40 -5.02 -9.70 -24.00
N ALA A 41 -4.01 -10.16 -23.24
CA ALA A 41 -3.31 -11.40 -23.55
C ALA A 41 -4.15 -12.66 -23.28
N ALA A 42 -5.04 -12.63 -22.27
CA ALA A 42 -5.97 -13.70 -21.96
C ALA A 42 -7.02 -13.91 -23.07
N ILE A 43 -7.46 -12.82 -23.72
CA ILE A 43 -8.36 -12.90 -24.87
C ILE A 43 -7.64 -13.45 -26.11
N ARG A 44 -6.35 -13.13 -26.28
CA ARG A 44 -5.60 -13.54 -27.48
C ARG A 44 -5.09 -14.97 -27.47
N ASP A 45 -4.63 -15.46 -26.32
CA ASP A 45 -3.81 -16.68 -26.29
C ASP A 45 -4.17 -17.59 -25.12
N SER A 46 -3.97 -17.14 -23.87
CA SER A 46 -4.18 -17.97 -22.69
C SER A 46 -4.39 -17.16 -21.43
N MET A 47 -5.28 -17.65 -20.55
CA MET A 47 -5.54 -17.05 -19.24
C MET A 47 -4.32 -17.09 -18.31
N ASN A 48 -3.41 -18.06 -18.49
CA ASN A 48 -2.18 -18.17 -17.69
C ASN A 48 -1.00 -17.55 -18.44
N ASN A 49 -1.00 -16.22 -18.57
CA ASN A 49 0.05 -15.48 -19.27
C ASN A 49 1.03 -14.78 -18.31
N ILE A 50 2.12 -14.25 -18.89
CA ILE A 50 3.22 -13.62 -18.17
C ILE A 50 2.83 -12.40 -17.32
N PHE A 51 1.70 -11.75 -17.60
CA PHE A 51 1.16 -10.61 -16.84
C PHE A 51 0.32 -11.03 -15.62
N LEU A 52 -0.08 -12.31 -15.51
CA LEU A 52 -0.88 -12.81 -14.38
C LEU A 52 -0.11 -12.69 -13.06
N TRP A 53 1.11 -13.22 -13.00
CA TRP A 53 1.90 -13.25 -11.77
C TRP A 53 2.32 -11.86 -11.27
N PRO A 54 2.78 -10.93 -12.14
CA PRO A 54 2.98 -9.55 -11.73
C PRO A 54 1.70 -8.86 -11.24
N ALA A 55 0.54 -9.12 -11.85
CA ALA A 55 -0.74 -8.56 -11.41
C ALA A 55 -1.12 -9.05 -10.01
N VAL A 56 -0.97 -10.36 -9.76
CA VAL A 56 -1.17 -10.98 -8.44
C VAL A 56 -0.21 -10.38 -7.42
N GLY A 57 1.08 -10.25 -7.75
CA GLY A 57 2.07 -9.64 -6.86
C GLY A 57 1.72 -8.19 -6.48
N SER A 58 1.25 -7.41 -7.45
CA SER A 58 0.85 -6.02 -7.23
C SER A 58 -0.43 -5.92 -6.38
N ALA A 59 -1.38 -6.84 -6.55
CA ALA A 59 -2.58 -6.93 -5.72
C ALA A 59 -2.25 -7.31 -4.26
N VAL A 60 -1.31 -8.24 -4.05
CA VAL A 60 -0.82 -8.61 -2.72
C VAL A 60 -0.10 -7.42 -2.07
N ALA A 61 0.74 -6.68 -2.82
CA ALA A 61 1.39 -5.48 -2.30
C ALA A 61 0.39 -4.40 -1.86
N LEU A 62 -0.70 -4.22 -2.60
CA LEU A 62 -1.82 -3.34 -2.20
C LEU A 62 -2.50 -3.79 -0.91
N LEU A 63 -2.74 -5.09 -0.75
CA LEU A 63 -3.33 -5.65 0.46
C LEU A 63 -2.43 -5.41 1.68
N ILE A 64 -1.13 -5.67 1.54
CA ILE A 64 -0.14 -5.43 2.59
C ILE A 64 -0.09 -3.94 2.94
N SER A 65 -0.02 -3.06 1.94
CA SER A 65 0.00 -1.61 2.15
C SER A 65 -1.28 -1.12 2.86
N THR A 66 -2.44 -1.67 2.48
CA THR A 66 -3.71 -1.35 3.11
C THR A 66 -3.76 -1.80 4.56
N TYR A 67 -3.30 -3.02 4.84
CA TYR A 67 -3.23 -3.54 6.21
C TYR A 67 -2.28 -2.72 7.08
N LEU A 68 -1.10 -2.37 6.55
CA LEU A 68 -0.10 -1.59 7.25
C LEU A 68 -0.58 -0.15 7.51
N TYR A 69 -1.24 0.49 6.55
CA TYR A 69 -1.87 1.80 6.74
C TYR A 69 -2.99 1.75 7.80
N SER A 70 -3.86 0.73 7.76
CA SER A 70 -4.91 0.54 8.75
C SER A 70 -4.33 0.33 10.16
N TYR A 71 -3.24 -0.41 10.28
CA TYR A 71 -2.53 -0.61 11.55
C TYR A 71 -1.93 0.71 12.08
N LEU A 72 -1.26 1.48 11.22
CA LEU A 72 -0.74 2.80 11.57
C LEU A 72 -1.86 3.75 12.02
N ARG A 73 -3.00 3.73 11.33
CA ARG A 73 -4.19 4.53 11.66
C ARG A 73 -4.85 4.09 12.97
N ALA A 74 -4.99 2.78 13.22
CA ALA A 74 -5.62 2.26 14.44
C ALA A 74 -4.81 2.60 15.70
N ARG A 75 -3.48 2.76 15.57
CA ARG A 75 -2.59 3.06 16.69
C ARG A 75 -2.50 4.55 17.04
N TYR A 76 -2.89 5.43 16.12
CA TYR A 76 -3.19 6.83 16.39
C TYR A 76 -4.64 7.10 16.00
N PRO A 77 -5.63 6.71 16.83
CA PRO A 77 -6.96 7.26 16.69
C PRO A 77 -6.77 8.77 16.83
N ARG A 78 -6.97 9.45 15.71
CA ARG A 78 -7.14 10.89 15.59
C ARG A 78 -7.59 11.44 16.95
N ARG A 79 -6.71 12.18 17.65
CA ARG A 79 -6.98 12.90 18.92
C ARG A 79 -7.96 14.07 18.71
N ASN A 80 -8.82 13.94 17.71
CA ASN A 80 -9.77 14.89 17.13
C ASN A 80 -11.13 14.20 16.87
N ALA A 81 -11.44 13.14 17.62
CA ALA A 81 -12.81 12.65 17.79
C ALA A 81 -13.53 13.28 19.01
N TRP A 82 -13.02 14.41 19.52
CA TRP A 82 -13.80 15.34 20.32
C TRP A 82 -14.31 16.42 19.38
N LEU A 83 -15.45 16.15 18.76
CA LEU A 83 -16.37 17.18 18.26
C LEU A 83 -17.48 17.27 19.33
N PRO A 84 -17.87 18.49 19.76
CA PRO A 84 -18.78 18.73 20.88
C PRO A 84 -20.19 18.16 20.67
#